data_AF-A0A7Y5IVZ7-F1
#
_entry.id   AF-A0A7Y5IVZ7-F1
#
_cell.length_a   1.000
_cell.length_b   1.000
_cell.length_c   1.000
_cell.angle_alpha   90.00
_cell.angle_beta   90.00
_cell.angle_gamma   90.00
#
_symmetry.space_group_name_H-M   'P 1'
#
loop_
_entity.id
_entity.type
_entity.pdbx_description
1 polymer ?
#
loop_
_entity_poly.entity_id
_entity_poly.type
_entity_poly.pdbx_seq_one_letter_code
_entity_poly.pdbx_strand_id
1 'polypeptide(L)'
;GGGPTELAWLEDDAPVHLWSLQHAPVRLLGQVSLTDPPGDSGLEELRVLTRKAIGPVLRAKLGVPDWTLATSGTAVCLGELCGTRDRAATALEIRVVFRAALKNLLERLAEMDLARRREWLGAFAERADTILSGGAIFLTVLEELGIERMITGCKALRTGIVLDYIEHSIRSTPRDHSQRLVQLSRNPALSETIPDIRAHNIVKLARRYGYDQDHCNRVMELADLLFEGLESLYLLGEEDRFYLQAAALLHDIGYYINSTRHHHHSQYLILHSEMEGFHQMEIRAIACLARYHSRELPGAQDSEYMALPEGMRRKVDLMAGILRIADALDFTHQGLVSDVEVETDPERVRLRLSARGSIHLEVQEANLKGNLLAKALGRRLEIEVQGG
;
A
#
# COMPACT_ATOMS: atom_id res chain seq x y z
N GLY A 1 -0.09 -12.52 -22.64
CA GLY A 1 1.34 -12.33 -22.27
C GLY A 1 2.22 -13.06 -23.26
N GLY A 2 3.39 -13.59 -22.88
CA GLY A 2 4.13 -14.56 -23.73
C GLY A 2 3.49 -15.96 -23.74
N GLY A 3 2.74 -16.28 -22.68
CA GLY A 3 1.77 -17.39 -22.61
C GLY A 3 0.35 -16.94 -23.00
N PRO A 4 -0.70 -17.68 -22.62
CA PRO A 4 -2.09 -17.37 -23.00
C PRO A 4 -2.49 -15.92 -22.71
N THR A 5 -3.49 -15.46 -23.44
CA THR A 5 -4.07 -14.14 -23.26
C THR A 5 -5.30 -14.30 -22.38
N GLU A 6 -5.25 -13.73 -21.18
CA GLU A 6 -6.33 -13.75 -20.22
C GLU A 6 -7.24 -12.54 -20.44
N LEU A 7 -8.56 -12.77 -20.49
CA LEU A 7 -9.58 -11.73 -20.48
C LEU A 7 -10.48 -11.98 -19.26
N ALA A 8 -10.76 -10.93 -18.50
CA ALA A 8 -11.63 -10.97 -17.34
C ALA A 8 -12.70 -9.88 -17.48
N TRP A 9 -13.95 -10.23 -17.19
CA TRP A 9 -15.03 -9.28 -16.99
C TRP A 9 -15.35 -9.21 -15.51
N LEU A 10 -15.29 -8.01 -14.95
CA LEU A 10 -15.51 -7.75 -13.54
C LEU A 10 -16.77 -6.89 -13.38
N GLU A 11 -17.56 -7.20 -12.37
CA GLU A 11 -18.67 -6.37 -11.88
C GLU A 11 -18.46 -6.22 -10.37
N ASP A 12 -18.55 -4.98 -9.86
CA ASP A 12 -18.30 -4.66 -8.44
C ASP A 12 -17.00 -5.30 -7.90
N ASP A 13 -15.90 -5.16 -8.65
CA ASP A 13 -14.57 -5.73 -8.39
C ASP A 13 -14.48 -7.27 -8.30
N ALA A 14 -15.58 -7.98 -8.58
CA ALA A 14 -15.62 -9.43 -8.61
C ALA A 14 -15.56 -9.97 -10.06
N PRO A 15 -14.74 -11.00 -10.35
CA PRO A 15 -14.71 -11.61 -11.68
C PRO A 15 -16.00 -12.39 -11.95
N VAL A 16 -16.80 -11.91 -12.90
CA VAL A 16 -18.02 -12.58 -13.37
C VAL A 16 -17.71 -13.55 -14.51
N HIS A 17 -16.77 -13.18 -15.37
CA HIS A 17 -16.28 -14.05 -16.43
C HIS A 17 -14.77 -14.04 -16.54
N LEU A 18 -14.19 -15.22 -16.76
CA LEU A 18 -12.76 -15.42 -16.95
C LEU A 18 -12.54 -16.29 -18.18
N TRP A 19 -11.72 -15.81 -19.12
CA TRP A 19 -11.34 -16.52 -20.32
C TRP A 19 -9.84 -16.57 -20.47
N SER A 20 -9.30 -17.79 -20.56
CA SER A 20 -7.92 -18.03 -20.97
C SER A 20 -7.86 -18.39 -22.45
N LEU A 21 -7.47 -17.41 -23.27
CA LEU A 21 -7.33 -17.60 -24.71
C LEU A 21 -5.96 -18.20 -25.01
N GLN A 22 -5.95 -19.36 -25.66
CA GLN A 22 -4.70 -20.05 -26.04
C GLN A 22 -3.86 -19.30 -27.10
N HIS A 23 -4.30 -18.12 -27.53
CA HIS A 23 -3.69 -17.29 -28.57
C HIS A 23 -2.84 -16.19 -27.91
N ALA A 24 -1.59 -16.58 -27.61
CA ALA A 24 -0.52 -15.66 -27.24
C ALA A 24 0.05 -14.96 -28.49
N PRO A 25 0.65 -13.76 -28.39
CA PRO A 25 1.38 -13.11 -29.48
C PRO A 25 2.37 -14.03 -30.19
N VAL A 26 3.14 -14.84 -29.43
CA VAL A 26 4.11 -15.80 -29.99
C VAL A 26 3.41 -16.97 -30.70
N ARG A 27 2.29 -17.44 -30.15
CA ARG A 27 1.53 -18.56 -30.74
C ARG A 27 0.75 -18.17 -31.98
N LEU A 28 0.31 -16.91 -32.08
CA LEU A 28 -0.30 -16.37 -33.30
C LEU A 28 0.73 -16.36 -34.43
N LEU A 29 1.95 -15.88 -34.15
CA LEU A 29 3.03 -15.86 -35.15
C LEU A 29 3.38 -17.26 -35.68
N GLY A 30 3.30 -18.30 -34.84
CA GLY A 30 3.51 -19.69 -35.29
C GLY A 30 2.38 -20.27 -36.16
N GLN A 31 1.26 -19.56 -36.34
CA GLN A 31 0.10 -19.99 -37.13
C GLN A 31 -0.08 -19.20 -38.42
N VAL A 32 0.73 -18.16 -38.64
CA VAL A 32 0.72 -17.32 -39.84
C VAL A 32 2.08 -17.33 -40.51
N SER A 33 2.11 -17.13 -41.81
CA SER A 33 3.35 -16.95 -42.57
C SER A 33 3.42 -15.52 -43.08
N LEU A 34 3.84 -14.61 -42.20
CA LEU A 34 3.94 -13.19 -42.52
C LEU A 34 5.13 -12.94 -43.45
N THR A 35 4.93 -12.08 -44.44
CA THR A 35 6.02 -11.44 -45.19
C THR A 35 6.77 -10.45 -44.29
N ASP A 36 7.96 -10.02 -44.71
CA ASP A 36 8.71 -8.96 -44.03
C ASP A 36 9.07 -7.85 -45.04
N PRO A 37 8.40 -6.68 -45.02
CA PRO A 37 7.38 -6.25 -44.05
C PRO A 37 6.04 -7.04 -44.17
N PRO A 38 5.30 -7.21 -43.05
CA PRO A 38 3.99 -7.87 -43.07
C PRO A 38 2.90 -7.12 -43.84
N GLY A 39 2.96 -5.79 -43.83
CA GLY A 39 1.94 -4.90 -44.38
C GLY A 39 0.53 -5.11 -43.80
N ASP A 40 -0.45 -4.41 -44.39
CA ASP A 40 -1.86 -4.49 -43.97
C ASP A 40 -2.44 -5.91 -44.04
N SER A 41 -2.05 -6.69 -45.05
CA SER A 41 -2.52 -8.07 -45.22
C SER A 41 -2.08 -8.97 -44.07
N GLY A 42 -0.82 -8.83 -43.63
CA GLY A 42 -0.29 -9.60 -42.50
C GLY A 42 -0.94 -9.20 -41.17
N LEU A 43 -1.22 -7.91 -40.98
CA LEU A 43 -1.95 -7.43 -39.82
C LEU A 43 -3.40 -7.95 -39.80
N GLU A 44 -4.08 -7.99 -40.95
CA GLU A 44 -5.43 -8.54 -41.04
C GLU A 44 -5.47 -10.05 -40.78
N GLU A 45 -4.48 -10.82 -41.24
CA GLU A 45 -4.38 -12.25 -40.95
C GLU A 45 -4.30 -12.52 -39.43
N LEU A 46 -3.48 -11.74 -38.71
CA LEU A 46 -3.39 -11.79 -37.25
C LEU A 46 -4.74 -11.43 -36.58
N ARG A 47 -5.46 -10.44 -37.11
CA ARG A 47 -6.78 -10.05 -36.61
C ARG A 47 -7.83 -11.13 -36.84
N VAL A 48 -7.85 -11.78 -38.00
CA VAL A 48 -8.77 -12.90 -38.30
C VAL A 48 -8.61 -14.05 -37.30
N LEU A 49 -7.37 -14.47 -37.04
CA LEU A 49 -7.09 -15.50 -36.04
C LEU A 49 -7.51 -15.06 -34.64
N THR A 50 -7.29 -13.80 -34.30
CA THR A 50 -7.71 -13.23 -33.03
C THR A 50 -9.24 -13.24 -32.89
N ARG A 51 -9.99 -12.82 -33.92
CA ARG A 51 -11.48 -12.86 -33.92
C ARG A 51 -12.00 -14.25 -33.62
N LYS A 52 -11.39 -15.27 -34.26
CA LYS A 52 -11.73 -16.68 -34.00
C LYS A 52 -11.46 -17.06 -32.55
N ALA A 53 -10.33 -16.61 -31.99
CA ALA A 53 -9.93 -16.88 -30.62
C ALA A 53 -10.88 -16.26 -29.58
N ILE A 54 -11.35 -15.03 -29.81
CA ILE A 54 -12.23 -14.30 -28.88
C ILE A 54 -13.72 -14.67 -29.04
N GLY A 55 -14.07 -15.57 -29.96
CA GLY A 55 -15.45 -16.00 -30.19
C GLY A 55 -16.23 -16.41 -28.92
N PRO A 56 -15.63 -17.10 -27.92
CA PRO A 56 -16.28 -17.35 -26.63
C PRO A 56 -16.66 -16.08 -25.86
N VAL A 57 -15.84 -15.04 -25.93
CA VAL A 57 -16.06 -13.73 -25.28
C VAL A 57 -17.22 -13.01 -25.96
N LEU A 58 -17.25 -12.99 -27.29
CA LEU A 58 -18.33 -12.34 -28.05
C LEU A 58 -19.70 -12.99 -27.82
N ARG A 59 -19.73 -14.32 -27.60
CA ARG A 59 -20.96 -15.05 -27.27
C ARG A 59 -21.53 -14.70 -25.90
N ALA A 60 -20.72 -14.17 -24.98
CA ALA A 60 -21.20 -13.72 -23.68
C ALA A 60 -22.06 -12.44 -23.78
N LYS A 61 -22.07 -11.76 -24.94
CA LYS A 61 -22.89 -10.57 -25.22
C LYS A 61 -22.75 -9.50 -24.14
N LEU A 62 -21.51 -9.29 -23.71
CA LEU A 62 -21.17 -8.24 -22.77
C LEU A 62 -21.45 -6.87 -23.39
N GLY A 63 -21.83 -5.90 -22.56
CA GLY A 63 -21.90 -4.50 -22.97
C GLY A 63 -20.52 -3.88 -23.16
N VAL A 64 -20.48 -2.55 -23.32
CA VAL A 64 -19.23 -1.79 -23.29
C VAL A 64 -18.88 -1.53 -21.82
N PRO A 65 -17.69 -1.93 -21.34
CA PRO A 65 -17.29 -1.70 -19.95
C PRO A 65 -16.97 -0.22 -19.69
N ASP A 66 -17.19 0.24 -18.45
CA ASP A 66 -16.83 1.59 -17.99
C ASP A 66 -15.31 1.82 -18.04
N TRP A 67 -14.54 0.79 -17.69
CA TRP A 67 -13.09 0.79 -17.71
C TRP A 67 -12.54 -0.45 -18.40
N THR A 68 -11.44 -0.28 -19.14
CA THR A 68 -10.69 -1.37 -19.76
C THR A 68 -9.25 -1.29 -19.32
N LEU A 69 -8.79 -2.29 -18.57
CA LEU A 69 -7.42 -2.39 -18.08
C LEU A 69 -6.62 -3.39 -18.93
N ALA A 70 -5.43 -2.98 -19.36
CA ALA A 70 -4.50 -3.80 -20.13
C ALA A 70 -3.17 -3.91 -19.39
N THR A 71 -2.73 -5.14 -19.12
CA THR A 71 -1.53 -5.42 -18.31
C THR A 71 -0.51 -6.24 -19.08
N SER A 72 0.64 -6.50 -18.46
CA SER A 72 1.80 -7.20 -19.04
C SER A 72 2.62 -6.37 -20.03
N GLY A 73 3.79 -6.91 -20.41
CA GLY A 73 4.81 -6.15 -21.14
C GLY A 73 4.39 -5.64 -22.52
N THR A 74 3.48 -6.31 -23.25
CA THR A 74 2.96 -5.80 -24.52
C THR A 74 2.08 -4.57 -24.29
N ALA A 75 1.18 -4.60 -23.32
CA ALA A 75 0.32 -3.46 -23.01
C ALA A 75 1.15 -2.25 -22.56
N VAL A 76 2.14 -2.46 -21.68
CA VAL A 76 3.06 -1.41 -21.23
C VAL A 76 3.82 -0.80 -22.41
N CYS A 77 4.36 -1.64 -23.31
CA CYS A 77 5.05 -1.18 -24.52
C CYS A 77 4.13 -0.33 -25.42
N LEU A 78 2.91 -0.79 -25.68
CA LEU A 78 1.93 -0.02 -26.47
C LEU A 78 1.56 1.31 -25.79
N GLY A 79 1.39 1.30 -24.47
CA GLY A 79 1.19 2.49 -23.65
C GLY A 79 2.33 3.50 -23.82
N GLU A 80 3.58 3.04 -23.75
CA GLU A 80 4.75 3.90 -23.95
C GLU A 80 4.82 4.50 -25.36
N LEU A 81 4.46 3.73 -26.39
CA LEU A 81 4.56 4.13 -27.79
C LEU A 81 3.44 5.06 -28.27
N CYS A 82 2.20 4.87 -27.81
CA CYS A 82 1.04 5.62 -28.31
C CYS A 82 0.05 6.09 -27.23
N GLY A 83 0.36 5.86 -25.95
CA GLY A 83 -0.48 6.27 -24.83
C GLY A 83 -0.18 7.69 -24.36
N THR A 84 -1.24 8.41 -23.95
CA THR A 84 -1.11 9.72 -23.30
C THR A 84 -1.00 9.56 -21.80
N ARG A 85 -0.14 10.36 -21.15
CA ARG A 85 -0.06 10.43 -19.69
C ARG A 85 -1.26 11.19 -19.15
N ASP A 86 -1.90 10.63 -18.13
CA ASP A 86 -2.82 11.41 -17.31
C ASP A 86 -1.99 12.34 -16.40
N ARG A 87 -2.28 13.64 -16.44
CA ARG A 87 -1.54 14.65 -15.65
C ARG A 87 -1.82 14.52 -14.14
N ALA A 88 -2.87 13.83 -13.73
CA ALA A 88 -3.26 13.67 -12.32
C ALA A 88 -2.64 12.46 -11.62
N ALA A 89 -2.08 11.49 -12.35
CA ALA A 89 -1.56 10.23 -11.81
C ALA A 89 -0.02 10.17 -11.92
N THR A 90 0.70 10.89 -11.05
CA THR A 90 2.17 10.91 -11.04
C THR A 90 2.81 9.70 -10.35
N ALA A 91 2.07 8.98 -9.49
CA ALA A 91 2.60 7.87 -8.69
C ALA A 91 2.42 6.48 -9.33
N LEU A 92 1.47 6.33 -10.26
CA LEU A 92 1.19 5.08 -10.96
C LEU A 92 1.53 5.33 -12.43
N GLU A 93 2.45 4.55 -13.02
CA GLU A 93 2.90 4.66 -14.41
C GLU A 93 1.80 4.28 -15.43
N ILE A 94 0.65 4.94 -15.33
CA ILE A 94 -0.57 4.63 -16.06
C ILE A 94 -0.59 5.45 -17.34
N ARG A 95 -0.99 4.80 -18.45
CA ARG A 95 -1.19 5.47 -19.73
C ARG A 95 -2.51 5.08 -20.37
N VAL A 96 -3.17 6.06 -20.99
CA VAL A 96 -4.41 5.85 -21.73
C VAL A 96 -4.07 5.70 -23.21
N VAL A 97 -4.46 4.57 -23.80
CA VAL A 97 -4.29 4.25 -25.22
C VAL A 97 -5.66 4.27 -25.90
N PHE A 98 -5.83 5.16 -26.86
CA PHE A 98 -7.04 5.22 -27.69
C PHE A 98 -6.95 4.20 -28.83
N ARG A 99 -8.08 3.56 -29.15
CA ARG A 99 -8.18 2.56 -30.23
C ARG A 99 -7.65 3.07 -31.57
N ALA A 100 -7.96 4.32 -31.93
CA ALA A 100 -7.46 4.94 -33.16
C ALA A 100 -5.94 5.12 -33.16
N ALA A 101 -5.35 5.53 -32.02
CA ALA A 101 -3.90 5.69 -31.89
C ALA A 101 -3.18 4.33 -31.98
N LEU A 102 -3.75 3.30 -31.34
CA LEU A 102 -3.24 1.93 -31.45
C LEU A 102 -3.29 1.42 -32.89
N LYS A 103 -4.41 1.62 -33.59
CA LYS A 103 -4.55 1.23 -35.00
C LYS A 103 -3.48 1.86 -35.87
N ASN A 104 -3.32 3.18 -35.80
CA ASN A 104 -2.31 3.91 -36.56
C ASN A 104 -0.87 3.45 -36.23
N LEU A 105 -0.60 3.12 -34.96
CA LEU A 105 0.70 2.58 -34.57
C LEU A 105 0.94 1.22 -35.24
N LEU A 106 -0.04 0.31 -35.23
CA LEU A 106 0.13 -1.04 -35.79
C LEU A 106 0.25 -1.04 -37.31
N GLU A 107 -0.53 -0.21 -38.02
CA GLU A 107 -0.40 -0.02 -39.47
C GLU A 107 1.02 0.48 -39.80
N ARG A 108 1.52 1.48 -39.07
CA ARG A 108 2.88 1.99 -39.25
C ARG A 108 3.96 0.93 -38.98
N LEU A 109 3.79 0.10 -37.96
CA LEU A 109 4.74 -0.97 -37.62
C LEU A 109 4.70 -2.14 -38.62
N ALA A 110 3.54 -2.38 -39.25
CA ALA A 110 3.36 -3.43 -40.25
C ALA A 110 4.08 -3.11 -41.57
N GLU A 111 4.23 -1.82 -41.89
CA GLU A 111 5.02 -1.34 -43.04
C GLU A 111 6.54 -1.36 -42.82
N MET A 112 7.00 -1.75 -41.63
CA MET A 112 8.42 -1.89 -41.32
C MET A 112 8.85 -3.35 -41.39
N ASP A 113 9.97 -3.60 -42.07
CA ASP A 113 10.69 -4.85 -41.92
C ASP A 113 11.20 -5.03 -40.48
N LEU A 114 11.59 -6.24 -40.12
CA LEU A 114 11.98 -6.55 -38.74
C LEU A 114 13.18 -5.73 -38.26
N ALA A 115 14.18 -5.52 -39.12
CA ALA A 115 15.37 -4.78 -38.76
C ALA A 115 15.04 -3.33 -38.42
N ARG A 116 14.25 -2.67 -39.27
CA ARG A 116 13.77 -1.31 -39.08
C ARG A 116 12.84 -1.20 -37.88
N ARG A 117 11.99 -2.20 -37.65
CA ARG A 117 11.09 -2.23 -36.48
C ARG A 117 11.88 -2.31 -35.18
N ARG A 118 12.94 -3.12 -35.11
CA ARG A 118 13.84 -3.22 -33.94
C ARG A 118 14.50 -1.89 -33.62
N GLU A 119 15.04 -1.22 -34.63
CA GLU A 119 15.66 0.09 -34.47
C GLU A 119 14.64 1.13 -33.98
N TRP A 120 13.47 1.19 -34.61
CA TRP A 120 12.44 2.18 -34.28
C TRP A 120 11.90 2.03 -32.85
N LEU A 121 11.79 0.80 -32.34
CA LEU A 121 11.29 0.52 -30.99
C LEU A 121 12.29 0.87 -29.86
N GLY A 122 13.58 1.07 -30.17
CA GLY A 122 14.60 1.47 -29.20
C GLY A 122 14.65 0.56 -27.97
N ALA A 123 14.26 1.09 -26.81
CA ALA A 123 14.23 0.37 -25.53
C ALA A 123 13.35 -0.90 -25.54
N PHE A 124 12.47 -1.04 -26.54
CA PHE A 124 11.63 -2.21 -26.74
C PHE A 124 12.05 -3.09 -27.94
N ALA A 125 13.29 -2.98 -28.42
CA ALA A 125 13.77 -3.71 -29.60
C ALA A 125 13.51 -5.22 -29.55
N GLU A 126 13.66 -5.86 -28.39
CA GLU A 126 13.37 -7.31 -28.21
C GLU A 126 11.90 -7.68 -28.50
N ARG A 127 10.99 -6.69 -28.49
CA ARG A 127 9.57 -6.90 -28.77
C ARG A 127 9.23 -6.78 -30.25
N ALA A 128 10.15 -6.39 -31.12
CA ALA A 128 9.87 -6.16 -32.54
C ALA A 128 9.20 -7.35 -33.23
N ASP A 129 9.59 -8.56 -32.86
CA ASP A 129 9.05 -9.81 -33.40
C ASP A 129 7.59 -10.04 -32.96
N THR A 130 7.19 -9.56 -31.79
CA THR A 130 5.91 -9.91 -31.13
C THR A 130 4.94 -8.74 -30.95
N ILE A 131 5.37 -7.51 -31.22
CA ILE A 131 4.55 -6.31 -30.96
C ILE A 131 3.33 -6.24 -31.89
N LEU A 132 3.46 -6.70 -33.15
CA LEU A 132 2.35 -6.70 -34.11
C LEU A 132 1.27 -7.71 -33.72
N SER A 133 1.66 -8.94 -33.41
CA SER A 133 0.70 -9.97 -32.98
C SER A 133 0.06 -9.63 -31.64
N GLY A 134 0.83 -9.07 -30.70
CA GLY A 134 0.30 -8.62 -29.42
C GLY A 134 -0.63 -7.41 -29.54
N GLY A 135 -0.27 -6.44 -30.38
CA GLY A 135 -1.13 -5.30 -30.70
C GLY A 135 -2.40 -5.69 -31.43
N ALA A 136 -2.33 -6.62 -32.38
CA ALA A 136 -3.49 -7.14 -33.09
C ALA A 136 -4.52 -7.76 -32.15
N ILE A 137 -4.07 -8.44 -31.08
CA ILE A 137 -4.96 -8.96 -30.04
C ILE A 137 -5.75 -7.83 -29.40
N PHE A 138 -5.06 -6.82 -28.86
CA PHE A 138 -5.71 -5.67 -28.21
C PHE A 138 -6.64 -4.93 -29.17
N LEU A 139 -6.16 -4.60 -30.37
CA LEU A 139 -6.95 -3.88 -31.35
C LEU A 139 -8.24 -4.62 -31.71
N THR A 140 -8.15 -5.93 -31.97
CA THR A 140 -9.33 -6.75 -32.30
C THR A 140 -10.32 -6.78 -31.14
N VAL A 141 -9.85 -6.97 -29.90
CA VAL A 141 -10.74 -6.95 -28.72
C VAL A 141 -11.43 -5.60 -28.57
N LEU A 142 -10.71 -4.49 -28.73
CA LEU A 142 -11.28 -3.15 -28.62
C LEU A 142 -12.30 -2.85 -29.72
N GLU A 143 -12.09 -3.34 -30.95
CA GLU A 143 -13.04 -3.16 -32.05
C GLU A 143 -14.31 -3.99 -31.87
N GLU A 144 -14.15 -5.29 -31.59
CA GLU A 144 -15.26 -6.24 -31.51
C GLU A 144 -16.15 -6.02 -30.29
N LEU A 145 -15.62 -5.44 -29.20
CA LEU A 145 -16.37 -5.06 -28.01
C LEU A 145 -16.80 -3.59 -28.00
N GLY A 146 -16.50 -2.81 -29.06
CA GLY A 146 -16.89 -1.40 -29.14
C GLY A 146 -16.18 -0.48 -28.14
N ILE A 147 -15.01 -0.88 -27.62
CA ILE A 147 -14.24 -0.13 -26.63
C ILE A 147 -13.39 0.94 -27.31
N GLU A 148 -13.48 2.19 -26.85
CA GLU A 148 -12.74 3.31 -27.45
C GLU A 148 -11.31 3.49 -26.90
N ARG A 149 -11.08 3.11 -25.65
CA ARG A 149 -9.80 3.31 -24.96
C ARG A 149 -9.49 2.20 -23.96
N MET A 150 -8.21 1.95 -23.76
CA MET A 150 -7.70 1.10 -22.68
C MET A 150 -6.70 1.86 -21.82
N ILE A 151 -6.62 1.47 -20.56
CA ILE A 151 -5.69 1.98 -19.56
C ILE A 151 -4.62 0.90 -19.38
N THR A 152 -3.36 1.27 -19.55
CA THR A 152 -2.21 0.36 -19.43
C THR A 152 -1.52 0.55 -18.09
N GLY A 153 -1.10 -0.56 -17.46
CA GLY A 153 -0.42 -0.55 -16.17
C GLY A 153 0.61 -1.67 -16.02
N CYS A 154 1.56 -1.49 -15.10
CA CYS A 154 2.68 -2.40 -14.87
C CYS A 154 2.38 -3.53 -13.85
N LYS A 155 1.27 -3.45 -13.11
CA LYS A 155 0.84 -4.48 -12.16
C LYS A 155 0.07 -5.60 -12.89
N ALA A 156 0.33 -6.84 -12.53
CA ALA A 156 -0.23 -8.03 -13.19
C ALA A 156 -0.26 -9.23 -12.23
N LEU A 157 -0.26 -10.45 -12.75
CA LEU A 157 -0.44 -11.70 -12.00
C LEU A 157 0.48 -11.83 -10.78
N ARG A 158 1.77 -11.47 -10.88
CA ARG A 158 2.71 -11.56 -9.75
C ARG A 158 2.23 -10.71 -8.58
N THR A 159 1.78 -9.48 -8.84
CA THR A 159 1.24 -8.59 -7.83
C THR A 159 -0.06 -9.17 -7.26
N GLY A 160 -0.94 -9.67 -8.13
CA GLY A 160 -2.19 -10.33 -7.71
C GLY A 160 -1.96 -11.52 -6.78
N ILE A 161 -1.01 -12.41 -7.09
CA ILE A 161 -0.65 -13.56 -6.24
C ILE A 161 -0.08 -13.10 -4.90
N VAL A 162 0.75 -12.04 -4.90
CA VAL A 162 1.28 -11.50 -3.63
C VAL A 162 0.14 -10.93 -2.78
N LEU A 163 -0.79 -10.19 -3.39
CA LEU A 163 -1.97 -9.66 -2.69
C LEU A 163 -2.88 -10.79 -2.19
N ASP A 164 -3.15 -11.79 -3.01
CA ASP A 164 -3.95 -12.97 -2.66
C ASP A 164 -3.31 -13.80 -1.54
N TYR A 165 -1.98 -13.99 -1.60
CA TYR A 165 -1.22 -14.66 -0.54
C TYR A 165 -1.26 -13.86 0.76
N ILE A 166 -1.15 -12.52 0.69
CA ILE A 166 -1.28 -11.65 1.84
C ILE A 166 -2.69 -11.82 2.42
N GLU A 167 -3.74 -11.68 1.61
CA GLU A 167 -5.14 -11.82 2.04
C GLU A 167 -5.43 -13.20 2.66
N HIS A 168 -4.93 -14.28 2.05
CA HIS A 168 -5.10 -15.63 2.56
C HIS A 168 -4.29 -15.90 3.82
N SER A 169 -3.04 -15.42 3.90
CA SER A 169 -2.19 -15.54 5.09
C SER A 169 -2.77 -14.77 6.28
N ILE A 170 -3.48 -13.66 6.00
CA ILE A 170 -4.23 -12.88 6.99
C ILE A 170 -5.43 -13.68 7.54
N ARG A 171 -6.11 -14.49 6.70
CA ARG A 171 -7.31 -15.25 7.11
C ARG A 171 -7.04 -16.52 7.93
N SER A 172 -5.87 -17.15 7.82
CA SER A 172 -5.64 -18.51 8.35
C SER A 172 -4.88 -18.63 9.67
N THR A 173 -4.67 -17.54 10.43
CA THR A 173 -3.93 -17.62 11.71
C THR A 173 -4.78 -17.13 12.89
N PRO A 174 -5.20 -18.00 13.82
CA PRO A 174 -5.93 -17.59 15.01
C PRO A 174 -4.98 -16.93 16.02
N ARG A 175 -5.31 -15.69 16.44
CA ARG A 175 -4.70 -14.89 17.55
C ARG A 175 -3.45 -14.06 17.24
N ASP A 176 -3.39 -13.35 16.11
CA ASP A 176 -2.34 -12.34 15.90
C ASP A 176 -2.94 -10.92 16.01
N HIS A 177 -2.66 -10.16 17.08
CA HIS A 177 -3.18 -8.79 17.27
C HIS A 177 -2.58 -7.78 16.27
N SER A 178 -1.52 -8.15 15.54
CA SER A 178 -1.07 -7.40 14.35
C SER A 178 -2.12 -7.40 13.21
N GLN A 179 -3.13 -8.29 13.28
CA GLN A 179 -4.30 -8.28 12.41
C GLN A 179 -5.27 -7.13 12.72
N ARG A 180 -5.24 -6.52 13.92
CA ARG A 180 -6.07 -5.33 14.21
C ARG A 180 -5.67 -4.15 13.33
N LEU A 181 -4.38 -3.94 13.07
CA LEU A 181 -3.93 -2.91 12.12
C LEU A 181 -4.44 -3.13 10.68
N VAL A 182 -4.56 -4.40 10.26
CA VAL A 182 -5.15 -4.78 8.96
C VAL A 182 -6.67 -4.59 8.97
N GLN A 183 -7.34 -4.85 10.10
CA GLN A 183 -8.79 -4.64 10.25
C GLN A 183 -9.19 -3.16 10.43
N LEU A 184 -8.35 -2.35 11.07
CA LEU A 184 -8.58 -0.93 11.42
C LEU A 184 -8.30 0.02 10.27
N SER A 185 -7.61 -0.41 9.20
CA SER A 185 -7.41 0.40 8.00
C SER A 185 -8.70 0.60 7.16
N ARG A 186 -9.85 0.11 7.66
CA ARG A 186 -11.18 0.39 7.10
C ARG A 186 -11.63 1.81 7.41
N ASN A 187 -11.22 2.77 6.58
CA ASN A 187 -11.97 4.00 6.39
C ASN A 187 -13.18 3.71 5.47
N PRO A 188 -14.44 3.84 5.93
CA PRO A 188 -15.62 3.58 5.10
C PRO A 188 -15.72 4.47 3.85
N ALA A 189 -14.99 5.59 3.82
CA ALA A 189 -14.94 6.50 2.66
C ALA A 189 -13.88 6.10 1.61
N LEU A 190 -13.01 5.12 1.88
CA LEU A 190 -11.93 4.66 0.99
C LEU A 190 -11.88 3.11 0.88
N SER A 191 -12.99 2.45 1.20
CA SER A 191 -13.05 1.04 1.63
C SER A 191 -12.87 -0.04 0.54
N GLU A 192 -12.35 0.24 -0.65
CA GLU A 192 -12.30 -0.81 -1.69
C GLU A 192 -10.94 -1.08 -2.37
N THR A 193 -9.82 -0.39 -2.07
CA THR A 193 -8.58 -0.76 -2.81
C THR A 193 -7.18 -0.53 -2.20
N ILE A 194 -6.99 0.26 -1.13
CA ILE A 194 -5.63 0.67 -0.65
C ILE A 194 -5.29 0.47 0.87
N PRO A 195 -6.13 -0.08 1.76
CA PRO A 195 -5.78 -0.32 3.19
C PRO A 195 -4.67 -1.35 3.52
N ASP A 196 -4.35 -2.32 2.66
CA ASP A 196 -3.64 -3.55 3.10
C ASP A 196 -2.09 -3.46 3.02
N ILE A 197 -1.55 -2.67 2.09
CA ILE A 197 -0.09 -2.64 1.82
C ILE A 197 0.68 -1.91 2.94
N ARG A 198 0.13 -0.82 3.48
CA ARG A 198 0.78 -0.02 4.53
C ARG A 198 0.92 -0.82 5.81
N ALA A 199 -0.17 -1.41 6.28
CA ALA A 199 -0.18 -2.26 7.47
C ALA A 199 0.75 -3.48 7.29
N HIS A 200 0.70 -4.13 6.13
CA HIS A 200 1.60 -5.24 5.80
C HIS A 200 3.07 -4.84 5.89
N ASN A 201 3.45 -3.68 5.34
CA ASN A 201 4.83 -3.22 5.36
C ASN A 201 5.32 -2.87 6.78
N ILE A 202 4.47 -2.31 7.64
CA ILE A 202 4.78 -2.11 9.06
C ILE A 202 5.10 -3.45 9.73
N VAL A 203 4.20 -4.43 9.61
CA VAL A 203 4.38 -5.74 10.26
C VAL A 203 5.60 -6.48 9.69
N LYS A 204 5.80 -6.42 8.38
CA LYS A 204 6.99 -6.97 7.72
C LYS A 204 8.28 -6.34 8.24
N LEU A 205 8.28 -5.02 8.42
CA LEU A 205 9.42 -4.29 8.95
C LEU A 205 9.70 -4.67 10.40
N ALA A 206 8.67 -4.71 11.24
CA ALA A 206 8.77 -5.12 12.64
C ALA A 206 9.36 -6.54 12.75
N ARG A 207 8.81 -7.49 11.98
CA ARG A 207 9.29 -8.88 11.93
C ARG A 207 10.73 -9.00 11.44
N ARG A 208 11.13 -8.21 10.44
CA ARG A 208 12.50 -8.20 9.90
C ARG A 208 13.53 -7.88 10.98
N TYR A 209 13.18 -7.01 11.94
CA TYR A 209 14.06 -6.60 13.03
C TYR A 209 13.79 -7.32 14.36
N GLY A 210 12.92 -8.34 14.36
CA GLY A 210 12.70 -9.20 15.52
C GLY A 210 12.07 -8.50 16.72
N TYR A 211 11.08 -7.63 16.48
CA TYR A 211 10.34 -6.95 17.53
C TYR A 211 9.69 -7.92 18.54
N ASP A 212 9.53 -7.48 19.79
CA ASP A 212 8.78 -8.21 20.82
C ASP A 212 7.28 -8.09 20.52
N GLN A 213 6.73 -9.15 19.91
CA GLN A 213 5.37 -9.13 19.39
C GLN A 213 4.33 -8.97 20.49
N ASP A 214 4.50 -9.59 21.65
CA ASP A 214 3.52 -9.54 22.73
C ASP A 214 3.51 -8.15 23.37
N HIS A 215 4.71 -7.62 23.69
CA HIS A 215 4.87 -6.27 24.24
C HIS A 215 4.35 -5.20 23.28
N CYS A 216 4.84 -5.17 22.04
CA CYS A 216 4.45 -4.12 21.09
C CYS A 216 2.94 -4.15 20.77
N ASN A 217 2.31 -5.32 20.75
CA ASN A 217 0.85 -5.42 20.61
C ASN A 217 0.13 -4.84 21.83
N ARG A 218 0.62 -5.11 23.05
CA ARG A 218 0.04 -4.53 24.26
C ARG A 218 0.19 -3.01 24.28
N VAL A 219 1.37 -2.50 23.94
CA VAL A 219 1.63 -1.05 23.82
C VAL A 219 0.70 -0.43 22.78
N MET A 220 0.52 -1.07 21.62
CA MET A 220 -0.41 -0.61 20.60
C MET A 220 -1.85 -0.53 21.13
N GLU A 221 -2.35 -1.55 21.83
CA GLU A 221 -3.70 -1.55 22.41
C GLU A 221 -3.90 -0.46 23.45
N LEU A 222 -2.92 -0.26 24.34
CA LEU A 222 -2.96 0.79 25.36
C LEU A 222 -2.90 2.18 24.73
N ALA A 223 -2.08 2.36 23.68
CA ALA A 223 -2.00 3.60 22.93
C ALA A 223 -3.34 3.92 22.24
N ASP A 224 -4.03 2.89 21.77
CA ASP A 224 -5.34 3.01 21.11
C ASP A 224 -6.44 3.47 22.09
N LEU A 225 -6.52 2.85 23.28
CA LEU A 225 -7.45 3.26 24.34
C LEU A 225 -7.22 4.72 24.78
N LEU A 226 -5.94 5.11 24.93
CA LEU A 226 -5.56 6.48 25.25
C LEU A 226 -5.91 7.46 24.12
N PHE A 227 -5.76 7.03 22.87
CA PHE A 227 -6.11 7.84 21.70
C PHE A 227 -7.61 8.13 21.65
N GLU A 228 -8.46 7.10 21.81
CA GLU A 228 -9.92 7.26 21.84
C GLU A 228 -10.38 8.24 22.93
N GLY A 229 -9.72 8.21 24.10
CA GLY A 229 -10.00 9.15 25.18
C GLY A 229 -9.57 10.60 24.93
N LEU A 230 -8.70 10.85 23.96
CA LEU A 230 -8.05 12.16 23.73
C LEU A 230 -8.31 12.76 22.34
N GLU A 231 -8.81 11.99 21.37
CA GLU A 231 -8.94 12.41 19.97
C GLU A 231 -9.78 13.67 19.77
N SER A 232 -10.88 13.79 20.53
CA SER A 232 -11.84 14.89 20.44
C SER A 232 -11.25 16.24 20.88
N LEU A 233 -10.17 16.24 21.67
CA LEU A 233 -9.53 17.45 22.16
C LEU A 233 -8.58 18.10 21.14
N TYR A 234 -8.09 17.35 20.13
CA TYR A 234 -6.99 17.79 19.27
C TYR A 234 -7.18 17.56 17.77
N LEU A 235 -8.42 17.26 17.33
CA LEU A 235 -8.72 16.99 15.91
C LEU A 235 -7.82 15.88 15.33
N LEU A 236 -7.56 14.85 16.14
CA LEU A 236 -6.92 13.64 15.67
C LEU A 236 -7.93 12.86 14.82
N GLY A 237 -7.46 12.28 13.72
CA GLY A 237 -8.28 11.44 12.84
C GLY A 237 -7.68 10.05 12.67
N GLU A 238 -8.36 9.22 11.87
CA GLU A 238 -7.96 7.83 11.61
C GLU A 238 -6.54 7.67 11.07
N GLU A 239 -6.06 8.59 10.23
CA GLU A 239 -4.65 8.55 9.77
C GLU A 239 -3.66 8.77 10.91
N ASP A 240 -3.98 9.64 11.87
CA ASP A 240 -3.13 9.87 13.04
C ASP A 240 -3.12 8.63 13.95
N ARG A 241 -4.30 8.02 14.15
CA ARG A 241 -4.45 6.75 14.87
C ARG A 241 -3.58 5.66 14.26
N PHE A 242 -3.60 5.54 12.93
CA PHE A 242 -2.76 4.60 12.20
C PHE A 242 -1.26 4.85 12.41
N TYR A 243 -0.80 6.13 12.40
CA TYR A 243 0.60 6.46 12.67
C TYR A 243 1.04 6.10 14.08
N LEU A 244 0.17 6.33 15.07
CA LEU A 244 0.42 5.95 16.45
C LEU A 244 0.56 4.43 16.59
N GLN A 245 -0.36 3.66 16.02
CA GLN A 245 -0.31 2.19 16.06
C GLN A 245 0.91 1.64 15.31
N ALA A 246 1.23 2.20 14.15
CA ALA A 246 2.44 1.87 13.40
C ALA A 246 3.71 2.13 14.21
N ALA A 247 3.79 3.27 14.89
CA ALA A 247 4.91 3.60 15.78
C ALA A 247 4.96 2.66 16.99
N ALA A 248 3.82 2.26 17.56
CA ALA A 248 3.77 1.29 18.65
C ALA A 248 4.32 -0.08 18.27
N LEU A 249 4.19 -0.52 17.01
CA LEU A 249 4.84 -1.75 16.55
C LEU A 249 6.33 -1.60 16.25
N LEU A 250 6.79 -0.38 15.98
CA LEU A 250 8.14 -0.13 15.48
C LEU A 250 9.06 0.58 16.49
N HIS A 251 8.56 1.00 17.65
CA HIS A 251 9.29 1.86 18.58
C HIS A 251 10.60 1.22 19.08
N ASP A 252 10.64 -0.11 19.17
CA ASP A 252 11.76 -0.88 19.74
C ASP A 252 12.61 -1.64 18.71
N ILE A 253 12.36 -1.49 17.41
CA ILE A 253 13.15 -2.20 16.39
C ILE A 253 14.64 -1.80 16.41
N GLY A 254 14.98 -0.64 16.99
CA GLY A 254 16.35 -0.18 17.21
C GLY A 254 17.18 -1.08 18.12
N TYR A 255 16.55 -1.89 18.98
CA TYR A 255 17.26 -2.90 19.80
C TYR A 255 18.00 -3.93 18.94
N TYR A 256 17.58 -4.14 17.69
CA TYR A 256 18.32 -4.95 16.72
C TYR A 256 19.75 -4.45 16.49
N ILE A 257 19.97 -3.13 16.58
CA ILE A 257 21.30 -2.51 16.46
C ILE A 257 21.98 -2.47 17.82
N ASN A 258 21.35 -1.79 18.79
CA ASN A 258 21.90 -1.61 20.13
C ASN A 258 20.80 -1.13 21.09
N SER A 259 20.87 -1.54 22.36
CA SER A 259 20.00 -1.01 23.43
C SER A 259 20.30 0.46 23.76
N THR A 260 21.56 0.88 23.63
CA THR A 260 21.98 2.27 23.84
C THR A 260 21.42 3.13 22.72
N ARG A 261 20.58 4.11 23.09
CA ARG A 261 19.90 5.00 22.11
C ARG A 261 19.08 4.24 21.06
N HIS A 262 18.47 3.10 21.44
CA HIS A 262 17.61 2.30 20.56
C HIS A 262 16.54 3.16 19.87
N HIS A 263 15.96 4.16 20.55
CA HIS A 263 14.99 5.08 19.95
C HIS A 263 15.54 5.92 18.78
N HIS A 264 16.83 6.28 18.78
CA HIS A 264 17.48 6.90 17.61
C HIS A 264 17.67 5.87 16.49
N HIS A 265 17.99 4.62 16.84
CA HIS A 265 18.13 3.53 15.89
C HIS A 265 16.79 3.15 15.26
N SER A 266 15.69 3.11 16.02
CA SER A 266 14.34 2.89 15.51
C SER A 266 13.97 3.98 14.50
N GLN A 267 14.20 5.26 14.81
CA GLN A 267 13.98 6.34 13.85
C GLN A 267 14.80 6.14 12.57
N TYR A 268 16.09 5.83 12.71
CA TYR A 268 16.97 5.60 11.58
C TYR A 268 16.48 4.44 10.69
N LEU A 269 16.13 3.31 11.30
CA LEU A 269 15.63 2.13 10.58
C LEU A 269 14.32 2.43 9.85
N ILE A 270 13.37 3.13 10.47
CA ILE A 270 12.09 3.47 9.84
C ILE A 270 12.31 4.40 8.62
N LEU A 271 13.13 5.44 8.76
CA LEU A 271 13.37 6.43 7.69
C LEU A 271 14.07 5.84 6.46
N HIS A 272 14.91 4.81 6.65
CA HIS A 272 15.73 4.23 5.59
C HIS A 272 15.25 2.84 5.15
N SER A 273 14.02 2.46 5.55
CA SER A 273 13.38 1.22 5.11
C SER A 273 12.42 1.46 3.95
N GLU A 274 12.26 0.43 3.12
CA GLU A 274 11.28 0.43 2.04
C GLU A 274 9.87 0.30 2.62
N MET A 275 9.18 1.43 2.73
CA MET A 275 7.83 1.55 3.27
C MET A 275 6.85 1.86 2.12
N GLU A 276 6.64 0.89 1.23
CA GLU A 276 5.73 1.08 0.09
C GLU A 276 4.30 1.42 0.57
N GLY A 277 3.64 2.32 -0.15
CA GLY A 277 2.31 2.82 0.21
C GLY A 277 2.32 3.98 1.21
N PHE A 278 3.48 4.43 1.67
CA PHE A 278 3.62 5.63 2.51
C PHE A 278 4.20 6.81 1.74
N HIS A 279 3.67 8.00 2.01
CA HIS A 279 4.31 9.25 1.62
C HIS A 279 5.46 9.59 2.59
N GLN A 280 6.51 10.27 2.12
CA GLN A 280 7.73 10.53 2.91
C GLN A 280 7.46 11.24 4.25
N MET A 281 6.48 12.15 4.27
CA MET A 281 6.08 12.86 5.51
C MET A 281 5.42 11.94 6.53
N GLU A 282 4.75 10.88 6.08
CA GLU A 282 4.09 9.90 6.95
C GLU A 282 5.14 8.98 7.58
N ILE A 283 6.10 8.50 6.77
CA ILE A 283 7.27 7.74 7.27
C ILE A 283 8.00 8.55 8.33
N ARG A 284 8.22 9.84 8.07
CA ARG A 284 8.87 10.76 9.02
C ARG A 284 8.06 10.95 10.29
N ALA A 285 6.74 11.11 10.20
CA ALA A 285 5.87 11.21 11.37
C ALA A 285 5.98 9.95 12.24
N ILE A 286 5.85 8.75 11.66
CA ILE A 286 6.00 7.45 12.35
C ILE A 286 7.39 7.32 12.96
N ALA A 287 8.44 7.70 12.24
CA ALA A 287 9.81 7.66 12.74
C ALA A 287 10.02 8.62 13.92
N CYS A 288 9.44 9.82 13.89
CA CYS A 288 9.47 10.75 15.01
C CYS A 288 8.69 10.20 16.23
N LEU A 289 7.52 9.59 16.02
CA LEU A 289 6.78 8.93 17.10
C LEU A 289 7.62 7.84 17.77
N ALA A 290 8.24 6.97 16.97
CA ALA A 290 9.16 5.94 17.44
C ALA A 290 10.42 6.54 18.09
N ARG A 291 10.91 7.73 17.70
CA ARG A 291 12.02 8.39 18.38
C ARG A 291 11.64 8.91 19.76
N TYR A 292 10.45 9.49 19.87
CA TYR A 292 10.03 10.24 21.05
C TYR A 292 9.19 9.42 22.03
N HIS A 293 9.01 8.11 21.78
CA HIS A 293 8.44 7.16 22.76
C HIS A 293 9.30 7.01 24.02
N SER A 294 10.60 7.32 23.94
CA SER A 294 11.52 7.29 25.07
C SER A 294 11.46 8.61 25.85
N ARG A 295 12.49 8.95 26.63
CA ARG A 295 12.47 10.10 27.55
C ARG A 295 12.78 11.45 26.89
N GLU A 296 13.46 11.47 25.75
CA GLU A 296 13.82 12.70 25.02
C GLU A 296 12.57 13.48 24.56
N LEU A 297 12.65 14.81 24.62
CA LEU A 297 11.58 15.69 24.14
C LEU A 297 11.85 16.12 22.68
N PRO A 298 10.81 16.27 21.86
CA PRO A 298 10.92 16.88 20.54
C PRO A 298 11.55 18.28 20.61
N GLY A 299 12.43 18.59 19.65
CA GLY A 299 13.16 19.85 19.66
C GLY A 299 13.88 20.16 18.35
N ALA A 300 14.40 21.40 18.26
CA ALA A 300 15.00 21.96 17.05
C ALA A 300 16.28 21.26 16.57
N GLN A 301 16.93 20.49 17.45
CA GLN A 301 18.11 19.69 17.15
C GLN A 301 17.82 18.47 16.27
N ASP A 302 16.56 18.04 16.17
CA ASP A 302 16.16 16.94 15.31
C ASP A 302 15.66 17.46 13.95
N SER A 303 16.49 17.30 12.93
CA SER A 303 16.16 17.73 11.56
C SER A 303 14.91 17.04 11.01
N GLU A 304 14.67 15.79 11.39
CA GLU A 304 13.51 15.03 10.92
C GLU A 304 12.23 15.57 11.54
N TYR A 305 12.24 15.87 12.84
CA TYR A 305 11.12 16.55 13.50
C TYR A 305 10.89 17.95 12.91
N MET A 306 11.95 18.72 12.69
CA MET A 306 11.86 20.08 12.14
C MET A 306 11.38 20.14 10.70
N ALA A 307 11.54 19.06 9.95
CA ALA A 307 11.07 18.96 8.58
C ALA A 307 9.57 18.64 8.48
N LEU A 308 8.90 18.32 9.59
CA LEU A 308 7.44 18.17 9.64
C LEU A 308 6.74 19.55 9.68
N PRO A 309 5.60 19.71 8.98
CA PRO A 309 4.77 20.90 9.10
C PRO A 309 4.35 21.16 10.56
N GLU A 310 4.13 22.42 10.94
CA GLU A 310 3.79 22.79 12.33
C GLU A 310 2.57 22.04 12.87
N GLY A 311 1.50 21.91 12.08
CA GLY A 311 0.31 21.15 12.47
C GLY A 311 0.63 19.67 12.76
N MET A 312 1.50 19.06 11.95
CA MET A 312 1.91 17.66 12.13
C MET A 312 2.85 17.49 13.33
N ARG A 313 3.73 18.47 13.62
CA ARG A 313 4.56 18.46 14.83
C ARG A 313 3.73 18.46 16.11
N ARG A 314 2.66 19.28 16.17
CA ARG A 314 1.75 19.29 17.33
C ARG A 314 1.07 17.94 17.55
N LYS A 315 0.64 17.28 16.46
CA LYS A 315 0.08 15.93 16.52
C LYS A 315 1.11 14.89 16.97
N VAL A 316 2.33 14.98 16.46
CA VAL A 316 3.44 14.11 16.87
C VAL A 316 3.78 14.28 18.35
N ASP A 317 3.82 15.51 18.87
CA ASP A 317 4.09 15.76 20.29
C ASP A 317 3.04 15.08 21.19
N LEU A 318 1.77 15.21 20.82
CA LEU A 318 0.65 14.59 21.53
C LEU A 318 0.71 13.05 21.45
N MET A 319 0.80 12.50 20.25
CA MET A 319 0.81 11.05 20.00
C MET A 319 2.07 10.38 20.55
N ALA A 320 3.24 11.02 20.52
CA ALA A 320 4.43 10.52 21.20
C ALA A 320 4.24 10.54 22.72
N GLY A 321 3.52 11.53 23.26
CA GLY A 321 3.09 11.55 24.66
C GLY A 321 2.18 10.37 25.00
N ILE A 322 1.22 10.05 24.14
CA ILE A 322 0.35 8.87 24.29
C ILE A 322 1.19 7.59 24.27
N LEU A 323 2.06 7.44 23.27
CA LEU A 323 2.90 6.27 23.10
C LEU A 323 3.83 6.05 24.30
N ARG A 324 4.40 7.12 24.87
CA ARG A 324 5.22 7.08 26.09
C ARG A 324 4.47 6.50 27.29
N ILE A 325 3.20 6.88 27.45
CA ILE A 325 2.38 6.34 28.53
C ILE A 325 2.02 4.89 28.25
N ALA A 326 1.61 4.56 27.03
CA ALA A 326 1.27 3.20 26.65
C ALA A 326 2.43 2.22 26.86
N ASP A 327 3.63 2.60 26.42
CA ASP A 327 4.88 1.87 26.65
C ASP A 327 5.18 1.70 28.14
N ALA A 328 5.05 2.77 28.93
CA ALA A 328 5.25 2.71 30.38
C ALA A 328 4.24 1.82 31.12
N LEU A 329 3.01 1.74 30.61
CA LEU A 329 1.96 0.90 31.19
C LEU A 329 2.16 -0.60 30.91
N ASP A 330 3.09 -0.97 30.02
CA ASP A 330 3.56 -2.34 29.83
C ASP A 330 5.07 -2.48 30.14
N PHE A 331 5.59 -1.67 31.07
CA PHE A 331 7.02 -1.62 31.39
C PHE A 331 7.64 -2.97 31.80
N THR A 332 6.86 -3.88 32.41
CA THR A 332 7.34 -5.22 32.80
C THR A 332 7.14 -6.28 31.71
N HIS A 333 6.52 -5.92 30.58
CA HIS A 333 6.14 -6.80 29.47
C HIS A 333 5.21 -7.95 29.89
N GLN A 334 4.46 -7.77 30.99
CA GLN A 334 3.56 -8.79 31.54
C GLN A 334 2.09 -8.58 31.14
N GLY A 335 1.75 -7.46 30.47
CA GLY A 335 0.37 -7.15 30.09
C GLY A 335 -0.58 -7.02 31.27
N LEU A 336 -0.10 -6.52 32.42
CA LEU A 336 -0.85 -6.47 33.68
C LEU A 336 -1.97 -5.43 33.66
N VAL A 337 -1.71 -4.25 33.09
CA VAL A 337 -2.75 -3.24 32.85
C VAL A 337 -3.64 -3.81 31.77
N SER A 338 -4.95 -3.90 32.02
CA SER A 338 -5.95 -4.48 31.12
C SER A 338 -6.79 -3.44 30.39
N ASP A 339 -7.00 -2.28 31.00
CA ASP A 339 -7.84 -1.21 30.44
C ASP A 339 -7.42 0.16 30.98
N VAL A 340 -7.74 1.22 30.23
CA VAL A 340 -7.42 2.62 30.56
C VAL A 340 -8.61 3.50 30.21
N GLU A 341 -9.26 4.06 31.22
CA GLU A 341 -10.29 5.08 31.04
C GLU A 341 -9.67 6.47 31.15
N VAL A 342 -9.99 7.36 30.21
CA VAL A 342 -9.50 8.74 30.18
C VAL A 342 -10.62 9.70 30.57
N GLU A 343 -10.37 10.49 31.61
CA GLU A 343 -11.25 11.59 32.02
C GLU A 343 -10.55 12.92 31.83
N THR A 344 -11.22 13.87 31.17
CA THR A 344 -10.63 15.16 30.83
C THR A 344 -11.41 16.31 31.46
N ASP A 345 -10.70 17.21 32.14
CA ASP A 345 -11.20 18.45 32.75
C ASP A 345 -10.29 19.60 32.29
N PRO A 346 -10.78 20.84 32.07
CA PRO A 346 -9.97 22.03 31.77
C PRO A 346 -8.54 22.09 32.34
N GLU A 347 -8.30 21.67 33.58
CA GLU A 347 -6.98 21.74 34.24
C GLU A 347 -6.18 20.44 34.22
N ARG A 348 -6.83 19.29 34.02
CA ARG A 348 -6.21 17.96 34.19
C ARG A 348 -6.77 16.88 33.27
N VAL A 349 -5.93 15.89 33.00
CA VAL A 349 -6.31 14.62 32.38
C VAL A 349 -6.00 13.52 33.38
N ARG A 350 -7.00 12.69 33.67
CA ARG A 350 -6.90 11.59 34.60
C ARG A 350 -7.01 10.27 33.85
N LEU A 351 -6.05 9.38 34.09
CA LEU A 351 -6.03 8.03 33.58
C LEU A 351 -6.43 7.08 34.71
N ARG A 352 -7.54 6.37 34.56
CA ARG A 352 -7.95 5.32 35.49
C ARG A 352 -7.60 3.96 34.92
N LEU A 353 -6.72 3.24 35.60
CA LEU A 353 -6.17 1.96 35.15
C LEU A 353 -6.89 0.79 35.80
N SER A 354 -7.28 -0.19 35.00
CA SER A 354 -7.74 -1.50 35.47
C SER A 354 -6.65 -2.53 35.24
N ALA A 355 -6.33 -3.37 36.22
CA ALA A 355 -5.21 -4.32 36.11
C ALA A 355 -5.48 -5.69 36.72
N ARG A 356 -4.75 -6.69 36.23
CA ARG A 356 -4.75 -8.07 36.73
C ARG A 356 -3.58 -8.29 37.67
N GLY A 357 -3.60 -7.62 38.81
CA GLY A 357 -2.55 -7.70 39.83
C GLY A 357 -1.93 -6.34 40.16
N SER A 358 -0.77 -6.38 40.81
CA SER A 358 -0.05 -5.17 41.21
C SER A 358 0.67 -4.53 40.02
N ILE A 359 0.44 -3.23 39.80
CA ILE A 359 1.00 -2.45 38.69
C ILE A 359 1.85 -1.26 39.19
N HIS A 360 2.51 -1.41 40.33
CA HIS A 360 3.27 -0.31 40.95
C HIS A 360 4.41 0.19 40.06
N LEU A 361 5.07 -0.71 39.31
CA LEU A 361 6.20 -0.35 38.43
C LEU A 361 5.71 0.40 37.18
N GLU A 362 4.62 -0.06 36.59
CA GLU A 362 3.97 0.55 35.43
C GLU A 362 3.50 1.97 35.76
N VAL A 363 2.83 2.15 36.92
CA VAL A 363 2.41 3.48 37.39
C VAL A 363 3.61 4.38 37.67
N GLN A 364 4.68 3.84 38.26
CA GLN A 364 5.90 4.62 38.52
C GLN A 364 6.54 5.09 37.20
N GLU A 365 6.69 4.20 36.22
CA GLU A 365 7.30 4.55 34.93
C GLU A 365 6.41 5.51 34.13
N ALA A 366 5.08 5.33 34.18
CA ALA A 366 4.14 6.22 33.49
C ALA A 366 4.19 7.64 34.07
N ASN A 367 4.32 7.79 35.40
CA ASN A 367 4.54 9.08 36.03
C ASN A 367 5.86 9.74 35.61
N LEU A 368 6.94 8.96 35.43
CA LEU A 368 8.22 9.47 34.96
C LEU A 368 8.18 9.91 33.49
N LYS A 369 7.45 9.17 32.65
CA LYS A 369 7.37 9.41 31.20
C LYS A 369 6.26 10.37 30.77
N GLY A 370 5.29 10.70 31.63
CA GLY A 370 4.11 11.50 31.29
C GLY A 370 4.30 12.99 31.05
N ASN A 371 5.51 13.51 31.22
CA ASN A 371 5.82 14.94 31.04
C ASN A 371 5.56 15.44 29.60
N LEU A 372 5.80 14.61 28.57
CA LEU A 372 5.53 15.01 27.19
C LEU A 372 4.02 15.14 26.94
N LEU A 373 3.23 14.17 27.38
CA LEU A 373 1.78 14.19 27.23
C LEU A 373 1.17 15.38 27.98
N ALA A 374 1.56 15.61 29.23
CA ALA A 374 1.11 16.76 30.01
C ALA A 374 1.44 18.10 29.32
N LYS A 375 2.66 18.22 28.76
CA LYS A 375 3.08 19.40 28.01
C LYS A 375 2.28 19.60 26.74
N ALA A 376 2.05 18.55 25.95
CA ALA A 376 1.29 18.60 24.71
C ALA A 376 -0.18 18.96 24.96
N LEU A 377 -0.75 18.43 26.05
CA LEU A 377 -2.12 18.71 26.48
C LEU A 377 -2.28 20.11 27.09
N GLY A 378 -1.21 20.68 27.65
CA GLY A 378 -1.29 21.87 28.49
C GLY A 378 -2.08 21.65 29.77
N ARG A 379 -2.13 20.39 30.25
CA ARG A 379 -2.91 19.94 31.41
C ARG A 379 -2.06 19.07 32.33
N ARG A 380 -2.39 19.02 33.61
CA ARG A 380 -1.73 18.09 34.54
C ARG A 380 -2.19 16.65 34.27
N LEU A 381 -1.27 15.70 34.31
CA LEU A 381 -1.58 14.28 34.17
C LEU A 381 -1.69 13.64 35.56
N GLU A 382 -2.81 12.99 35.84
CA GLU A 382 -3.06 12.19 37.06
C GLU A 382 -3.26 10.73 36.65
N ILE A 383 -2.64 9.79 37.37
CA ILE A 383 -2.78 8.35 37.12
C ILE A 383 -3.32 7.69 38.39
N GLU A 384 -4.48 7.06 38.30
CA GLU A 384 -5.17 6.38 39.40
C GLU A 384 -5.41 4.92 39.03
N VAL A 385 -5.26 4.01 40.01
CA VAL A 385 -5.57 2.59 39.82
C VAL A 385 -6.97 2.33 40.36
N GLN A 386 -7.86 1.78 39.53
CA GLN A 386 -9.19 1.37 39.97
C GLN A 386 -9.02 0.18 40.94
N GLY A 387 -9.58 0.31 42.14
CA GLY A 387 -9.24 -0.52 43.30
C GLY A 387 -9.28 -2.03 43.06
N GLY A 388 -8.22 -2.70 43.55
CA GLY A 388 -8.18 -4.13 43.83
C GLY A 388 -8.42 -4.42 45.31
#